data_AF-A0A382DSX7-F1
#
_entry.id   AF-A0A382DSX7-F1
#
_cell.length_a   1.000
_cell.length_b   1.000
_cell.length_c   1.000
_cell.angle_alpha   90.00
_cell.angle_beta   90.00
_cell.angle_gamma   90.00
#
_symmetry.space_group_name_H-M   'P 1'
#
loop_
_entity.id
_entity.type
_entity.pdbx_description
1 polymer ?
#
loop_
_entity_poly.entity_id
_entity_poly.type
_entity_poly.pdbx_seq_one_letter_code
_entity_poly.pdbx_strand_id
1 'polypeptide(L)' 'MSEINVTPFVDVMLVLLIVFMVTAPLLTVGIPVDLPKVKASALTDQKDPIEITIKLDGTLYLGETEVEV' A
#
# COMPACT_ATOMS: atom_id res chain seq x y z
N MET A 1 -63.67 -1.35 10.99
CA MET A 1 -62.62 -0.50 10.39
C MET A 1 -61.74 -0.05 11.54
N SER A 2 -60.55 -0.63 11.70
CA SER A 2 -59.62 -0.22 12.75
C SER A 2 -58.85 1.01 12.26
N GLU A 3 -59.05 2.17 12.90
CA GLU A 3 -58.21 3.34 12.67
C GLU A 3 -56.79 3.02 13.15
N ILE A 4 -55.86 2.99 12.20
CA ILE A 4 -54.44 2.92 12.54
C ILE A 4 -54.07 4.25 13.21
N ASN A 5 -53.45 4.18 14.38
CA ASN A 5 -52.94 5.37 15.03
C ASN A 5 -51.76 5.93 14.22
N VAL A 6 -51.99 7.05 13.52
CA VAL A 6 -51.02 7.66 12.59
C VAL A 6 -49.90 8.37 13.35
N THR A 7 -50.16 8.88 14.56
CA THR A 7 -49.19 9.69 15.31
C THR A 7 -47.95 8.89 15.71
N PRO A 8 -48.04 7.66 16.27
CA PRO A 8 -46.87 6.82 16.51
C PRO A 8 -46.17 6.36 15.24
N PHE A 9 -46.92 6.17 14.14
CA PHE A 9 -46.34 5.70 12.87
C PHE A 9 -45.42 6.76 12.26
N VAL A 10 -45.85 8.02 12.27
CA VAL A 10 -45.05 9.14 11.78
C VAL A 10 -43.79 9.33 12.63
N ASP A 11 -43.87 9.15 13.95
CA ASP A 11 -42.71 9.24 14.85
C ASP A 11 -41.64 8.18 14.51
N VAL A 12 -42.06 6.92 14.33
CA VAL A 12 -41.15 5.85 13.91
C VAL A 12 -40.51 6.14 12.55
N MET A 13 -41.30 6.62 11.58
CA MET A 13 -40.78 7.00 10.26
C MET A 13 -39.76 8.15 10.35
N LEU A 14 -40.01 9.17 11.17
CA LEU A 14 -39.10 10.29 11.39
C LEU A 14 -37.79 9.85 12.07
N VAL A 15 -37.87 8.98 13.07
CA VAL A 15 -36.69 8.39 13.72
C VAL A 15 -35.82 7.65 12.71
N LEU A 16 -36.41 6.86 11.81
CA LEU A 16 -35.66 6.17 10.76
C LEU A 16 -34.94 7.14 9.82
N LEU A 17 -35.58 8.25 9.43
CA LEU A 17 -34.95 9.28 8.60
C LEU A 17 -33.76 9.95 9.31
N ILE A 18 -33.90 10.24 10.60
CA ILE A 18 -32.81 10.81 11.41
C ILE A 18 -31.63 9.84 11.48
N VAL A 19 -31.87 8.54 11.69
CA VAL A 19 -30.81 7.51 11.70
C VAL A 19 -30.06 7.47 10.36
N PHE A 20 -30.76 7.52 9.23
CA PHE A 20 -30.12 7.57 7.92
C PHE A 20 -29.29 8.85 7.71
N MET A 21 -29.81 10.01 8.13
CA MET A 21 -29.11 11.29 8.04
C MET A 21 -27.81 11.31 8.85
N VAL A 22 -27.81 10.71 10.05
CA VAL A 22 -26.66 10.70 10.97
C VAL A 22 -25.59 9.68 10.59
N THR A 23 -25.96 8.57 9.95
CA THR A 23 -24.99 7.53 9.58
C THR A 23 -24.20 7.84 8.30
N ALA A 24 -24.74 8.64 7.38
CA ALA A 24 -24.04 9.10 6.17
C ALA A 24 -22.68 9.79 6.40
N PRO A 25 -22.50 10.74 7.35
CA PRO A 25 -21.21 11.39 7.60
C PRO A 25 -20.13 10.46 8.18
N LEU A 26 -20.46 9.24 8.59
CA LEU A 26 -19.48 8.30 9.16
C LEU A 26 -18.64 7.56 8.10
N LEU A 27 -18.97 7.68 6.81
CA LEU A 27 -18.27 6.98 5.73
C LEU A 27 -16.95 7.64 5.30
N THR A 28 -16.55 8.76 5.89
CA THR A 28 -15.39 9.55 5.40
C THR A 28 -14.19 9.60 6.35
N VAL A 29 -14.02 8.64 7.26
CA VAL A 29 -12.73 8.46 7.96
C VAL A 29 -11.75 7.70 7.05
N GLY A 30 -11.36 8.36 5.96
CA GLY A 30 -10.18 7.97 5.18
C GLY A 30 -8.95 8.36 5.98
N ILE A 31 -8.30 7.38 6.61
CA ILE A 31 -6.98 7.61 7.20
C ILE A 31 -6.04 7.93 6.03
N PRO A 32 -5.37 9.10 5.99
CA PRO A 32 -4.35 9.35 4.99
C PRO A 32 -3.20 8.36 5.25
N VAL A 33 -3.05 7.37 4.37
CA VAL A 33 -1.95 6.42 4.43
C VAL A 33 -0.84 6.92 3.50
N ASP A 34 0.23 7.43 4.09
CA ASP A 34 1.44 7.78 3.36
C ASP A 34 2.18 6.49 2.98
N LEU A 35 1.87 5.95 1.80
CA LEU A 35 2.62 4.83 1.26
C LEU A 35 4.04 5.29 0.94
N PRO A 36 5.09 4.67 1.51
CA PRO A 36 6.45 5.00 1.16
C PRO A 36 6.66 4.67 -0.31
N LYS A 37 6.96 5.69 -1.11
CA LYS A 37 7.42 5.49 -2.48
C LYS A 37 8.78 4.85 -2.40
N VAL A 38 8.84 3.53 -2.61
CA VAL A 38 10.09 2.85 -2.89
C VAL A 38 10.67 3.57 -4.10
N LYS A 39 11.80 4.26 -3.90
CA LYS A 39 12.73 4.52 -4.99
C LYS A 39 13.22 3.13 -5.39
N ALA A 40 12.45 2.44 -6.23
CA ALA A 40 13.06 1.51 -7.14
C ALA A 40 14.03 2.39 -7.93
N SER A 41 15.26 2.49 -7.45
CA SER A 41 16.35 2.82 -8.32
C SER A 41 16.15 1.84 -9.46
N ALA A 42 15.77 2.33 -10.64
CA ALA A 42 15.86 1.52 -11.84
C ALA A 42 17.22 0.84 -11.72
N LEU A 43 17.23 -0.50 -11.67
CA LEU A 43 18.46 -1.28 -11.54
C LEU A 43 19.40 -0.65 -12.57
N THR A 44 20.35 0.14 -12.07
CA THR A 44 21.04 1.15 -12.87
C THR A 44 22.05 0.37 -13.64
N ASP A 45 21.60 -0.05 -14.82
CA ASP A 45 22.15 -1.08 -15.66
C ASP A 45 22.40 -2.39 -14.91
N GLN A 46 22.16 -3.49 -15.59
CA GLN A 46 22.91 -4.69 -15.27
C GLN A 46 24.37 -4.31 -15.51
N LYS A 47 25.08 -3.81 -14.48
CA LYS A 47 26.53 -3.86 -14.50
C LYS A 47 26.83 -5.33 -14.66
N ASP A 48 27.47 -5.67 -15.78
CA ASP A 48 27.93 -7.03 -16.01
C ASP A 48 28.62 -7.52 -14.72
N PRO A 49 28.28 -8.71 -14.22
CA PRO A 49 28.86 -9.21 -13.00
C PRO A 49 30.38 -9.27 -13.17
N ILE A 50 31.11 -8.59 -12.28
CA ILE A 50 32.57 -8.64 -12.25
C ILE A 50 32.97 -9.99 -11.65
N GLU A 51 33.55 -10.86 -12.46
CA GLU A 51 34.11 -12.13 -12.02
C GLU A 51 35.50 -11.90 -11.41
N ILE A 52 35.68 -12.33 -10.16
CA ILE A 52 36.97 -12.27 -9.45
C ILE A 52 37.39 -13.70 -9.13
N THR A 53 38.49 -14.14 -9.73
CA THR A 53 39.05 -15.47 -9.51
C THR A 53 40.38 -15.37 -8.76
N ILE A 54 40.49 -16.10 -7.64
CA ILE A 54 41.70 -16.18 -6.81
C ILE A 54 42.24 -17.61 -6.93
N LYS A 55 43.46 -17.77 -7.45
CA LYS A 55 44.13 -19.07 -7.50
C LYS A 55 44.90 -19.32 -6.19
N LEU A 56 45.23 -20.59 -5.93
CA LEU A 56 45.92 -21.04 -4.72
C LEU A 56 47.34 -20.45 -4.56
N ASP A 57 47.94 -20.01 -5.67
CA ASP A 57 49.23 -19.33 -5.73
C ASP A 57 49.14 -17.83 -5.38
N GLY A 58 47.94 -17.30 -5.13
CA GLY A 58 47.69 -15.91 -4.80
C GLY A 58 47.46 -15.00 -6.00
N THR A 59 47.47 -15.53 -7.22
CA THR A 59 47.17 -14.72 -8.43
C THR A 59 45.69 -14.34 -8.48
N LEU A 60 45.43 -13.06 -8.80
CA LEU A 60 44.10 -12.46 -8.90
C LEU A 60 43.75 -12.21 -10.36
N TYR A 61 42.58 -12.69 -10.78
CA TYR A 61 42.03 -12.44 -12.11
C TYR A 61 40.73 -11.64 -11.98
N LEU A 62 40.60 -10.58 -12.77
CA LEU A 62 39.34 -9.90 -13.06
C LEU A 62 38.89 -10.29 -14.47
N GLY A 63 37.89 -11.17 -14.56
CA GLY A 63 37.53 -11.83 -15.81
C GLY A 63 38.72 -12.62 -16.39
N GLU A 64 39.17 -12.25 -17.59
CA GLU A 64 40.32 -12.87 -18.27
C GLU A 64 41.64 -12.12 -18.03
N THR A 65 41.63 -11.00 -17.28
CA THR A 65 42.82 -10.16 -17.06
C THR A 65 43.44 -10.47 -15.69
N GLU A 66 44.74 -10.76 -15.69
CA GLU A 66 45.51 -10.87 -14.45
C GLU A 66 45.79 -9.48 -13.87
N VAL A 67 45.51 -9.29 -12.58
CA VAL A 67 45.70 -8.03 -11.86
C VAL A 67 46.73 -8.25 -10.75
N GLU A 68 47.80 -7.48 -10.79
CA GLU A 68 48.80 -7.44 -9.72
C GLU A 68 48.29 -6.51 -8.61
N VAL A 69 48.31 -6.99 -7.36
CA VAL A 69 47.83 -6.25 -6.18
C VAL A 69 48.97 -5.47 -5.55
#